data_AF-A0A351ZUV7-F1
#
_entry.id   AF-A0A351ZUV7-F1
#
_cell.length_a   1.000
_cell.length_b   1.000
_cell.length_c   1.000
_cell.angle_alpha   90.00
_cell.angle_beta   90.00
_cell.angle_gamma   90.00
#
_symmetry.space_group_name_H-M   'P 1'
#
loop_
_entity.id
_entity.type
_entity.pdbx_description
1 polymer ?
#
loop_
_entity_poly.entity_id
_entity_poly.type
_entity_poly.pdbx_seq_one_letter_code
_entity_poly.pdbx_strand_id
1 'polypeptide(L)'
;MNTIRFSRLHLMLLVTLGFGTTISRADDAAITRRLNDVCSIITGAPVMYESIFTAQFLKQVPPAKLSMLVQQLTAETGPCTGMRIVERRSAYQVAAEATTKNGFSIPVLLTIEAQAPYLIAGLFLRPPVKAVATLDSLGKNFA
;
A
#
# COMPACT_ATOMS: atom_id res chain seq x y z
N MET A 1 -29.50 -22.42 -67.54
CA MET A 1 -28.34 -21.52 -67.72
C MET A 1 -28.30 -20.58 -66.53
N ASN A 2 -27.30 -20.73 -65.66
CA ASN A 2 -26.46 -19.69 -65.05
C ASN A 2 -26.03 -20.08 -63.63
N THR A 3 -24.75 -20.44 -63.54
CA THR A 3 -23.95 -20.80 -62.37
C THR A 3 -23.57 -19.58 -61.55
N ILE A 4 -23.59 -19.66 -60.21
CA ILE A 4 -22.74 -18.81 -59.38
C ILE A 4 -22.15 -19.63 -58.22
N ARG A 5 -20.83 -19.83 -58.28
CA ARG A 5 -19.97 -20.38 -57.22
C ARG A 5 -19.53 -19.22 -56.30
N PHE A 6 -19.59 -19.42 -54.98
CA PHE A 6 -18.82 -18.65 -53.99
C PHE A 6 -18.29 -19.65 -52.96
N SER A 7 -17.10 -20.23 -53.16
CA SER A 7 -15.77 -19.68 -52.83
C SER A 7 -15.63 -19.27 -51.36
N ARG A 8 -15.18 -20.26 -50.57
CA ARG A 8 -14.32 -20.20 -49.38
C ARG A 8 -14.06 -18.80 -48.80
N LEU A 9 -14.69 -18.50 -47.66
CA LEU A 9 -14.25 -17.46 -46.75
C LEU A 9 -13.91 -18.11 -45.39
N HIS A 10 -12.63 -18.33 -45.15
CA HIS A 10 -12.11 -18.77 -43.85
C HIS A 10 -12.28 -17.62 -42.85
N LEU A 11 -13.24 -17.76 -41.94
CA LEU A 11 -13.39 -16.90 -40.78
C LEU A 11 -12.34 -17.34 -39.73
N MET A 12 -11.14 -16.77 -39.80
CA MET A 12 -10.17 -16.86 -38.70
C MET A 12 -10.60 -15.91 -37.57
N LEU A 13 -11.26 -16.48 -36.56
CA LEU A 13 -11.57 -15.79 -35.31
C LEU A 13 -10.30 -15.79 -34.43
N LEU A 14 -9.52 -14.72 -34.50
CA LEU A 14 -8.36 -14.51 -33.62
C LEU A 14 -8.87 -14.13 -32.22
N VAL A 15 -8.91 -15.08 -31.28
CA VAL A 15 -9.22 -14.82 -29.88
C VAL A 15 -7.95 -14.26 -29.21
N THR A 16 -7.88 -12.93 -29.09
CA THR A 16 -6.85 -12.27 -28.28
C THR A 16 -7.21 -12.41 -26.80
N LEU A 17 -6.66 -13.43 -26.13
CA LEU A 17 -6.67 -13.53 -24.68
C LEU A 17 -5.75 -12.47 -24.09
N GLY A 18 -6.35 -11.36 -23.63
CA GLY A 18 -5.64 -10.38 -22.81
C GLY A 18 -5.36 -10.97 -21.43
N PHE A 19 -4.10 -11.28 -21.13
CA PHE A 19 -3.66 -11.64 -19.79
C PHE A 19 -3.65 -10.38 -18.92
N GLY A 20 -4.79 -10.04 -18.32
CA GLY A 20 -4.82 -9.11 -17.20
C GLY A 20 -4.20 -9.78 -15.98
N THR A 21 -3.15 -9.19 -15.39
CA THR A 21 -2.62 -9.65 -14.10
C THR A 21 -3.67 -9.43 -13.01
N THR A 22 -4.39 -10.49 -12.66
CA THR A 22 -5.34 -10.47 -11.55
C THR A 22 -4.58 -10.41 -10.24
N ILE A 23 -4.85 -9.41 -9.40
CA ILE A 23 -4.35 -9.38 -8.02
C ILE A 23 -4.97 -10.57 -7.28
N SER A 24 -4.14 -11.41 -6.66
CA SER A 24 -4.64 -12.56 -5.90
C SER A 24 -5.10 -12.12 -4.51
N ARG A 25 -6.10 -12.82 -3.96
CA ARG A 25 -6.51 -12.68 -2.55
C ARG A 25 -5.35 -12.89 -1.57
N ALA A 26 -4.38 -13.73 -1.95
CA ALA A 26 -3.18 -13.96 -1.15
C ALA A 26 -2.29 -12.70 -1.08
N ASP A 27 -2.14 -11.99 -2.21
CA ASP A 27 -1.36 -10.76 -2.30
C ASP A 27 -2.02 -9.64 -1.48
N ASP A 28 -3.36 -9.54 -1.55
CA ASP A 28 -4.13 -8.61 -0.72
C ASP A 28 -3.90 -8.84 0.77
N ALA A 29 -4.01 -10.10 1.21
CA ALA A 29 -3.77 -10.46 2.60
C ALA A 29 -2.34 -10.17 3.04
N ALA A 30 -1.35 -10.37 2.15
CA ALA A 30 0.05 -10.03 2.41
C ALA A 30 0.25 -8.53 2.59
N ILE A 31 -0.30 -7.69 1.69
CA ILE A 31 -0.22 -6.23 1.81
C ILE A 31 -0.90 -5.76 3.11
N THR A 32 -2.12 -6.22 3.40
CA THR A 32 -2.84 -5.82 4.62
C THR A 32 -2.06 -6.17 5.87
N ARG A 33 -1.45 -7.36 5.92
CA ARG A 33 -0.57 -7.75 7.03
C ARG A 33 0.59 -6.76 7.20
N ARG A 34 1.29 -6.42 6.12
CA ARG A 34 2.44 -5.50 6.18
C ARG A 34 2.06 -4.06 6.49
N LEU A 35 0.88 -3.61 6.09
CA LEU A 35 0.35 -2.33 6.55
C LEU A 35 0.08 -2.34 8.07
N ASN A 36 -0.45 -3.44 8.62
CA ASN A 36 -0.66 -3.56 10.07
C ASN A 36 0.68 -3.58 10.83
N ASP A 37 1.71 -4.22 10.28
CA ASP A 37 3.06 -4.18 10.85
C ASP A 37 3.61 -2.74 10.85
N VAL A 38 3.45 -2.00 9.75
CA VAL A 38 3.83 -0.58 9.66
C VAL A 38 3.06 0.28 10.67
N CYS A 39 1.76 0.05 10.86
CA CYS A 39 0.97 0.77 11.87
C CYS A 39 1.45 0.44 13.29
N SER A 40 1.80 -0.82 13.56
CA SER A 40 2.36 -1.25 14.85
C SER A 40 3.70 -0.57 15.13
N ILE A 41 4.54 -0.46 14.09
CA ILE A 41 5.79 0.30 14.14
C ILE A 41 5.49 1.77 14.45
N ILE A 42 4.64 2.47 13.68
CA ILE A 42 4.29 3.89 13.93
C ILE A 42 3.70 4.11 15.33
N THR A 43 3.02 3.11 15.90
CA THR A 43 2.52 3.14 17.28
C THR A 43 3.63 3.06 18.34
N GLY A 44 4.84 2.68 17.95
CA GLY A 44 5.97 2.45 18.86
C GLY A 44 5.91 1.09 19.55
N ALA A 45 5.15 0.13 19.00
CA ALA A 45 5.09 -1.22 19.55
C ALA A 45 6.44 -1.94 19.35
N PRO A 46 6.86 -2.80 20.30
CA PRO A 46 8.04 -3.63 20.11
C PRO A 46 7.78 -4.63 18.98
N VAL A 47 8.67 -4.63 17.98
CA VAL A 47 8.60 -5.54 16.84
C VAL A 47 9.97 -6.17 16.55
N MET A 48 9.93 -7.35 15.95
CA MET A 48 11.12 -8.00 15.38
C MET A 48 11.31 -7.50 13.94
N TYR A 49 12.18 -6.52 13.73
CA TYR A 49 12.35 -5.87 12.43
C TYR A 49 12.73 -6.86 11.31
N GLU A 50 13.51 -7.89 11.64
CA GLU A 50 14.00 -8.92 10.72
C GLU A 50 12.88 -9.83 10.18
N SER A 51 11.72 -9.89 10.85
CA SER A 51 10.55 -10.64 10.37
C SER A 51 9.59 -9.79 9.52
N ILE A 52 9.85 -8.49 9.42
CA ILE A 52 9.00 -7.51 8.74
C ILE A 52 9.71 -6.96 7.50
N PHE A 53 11.00 -6.64 7.60
CA PHE A 53 11.78 -6.00 6.54
C PHE A 53 12.80 -6.95 5.91
N THR A 54 13.13 -6.71 4.65
CA THR A 54 14.23 -7.43 4.00
C THR A 54 15.56 -7.06 4.63
N ALA A 55 16.52 -7.98 4.58
CA ALA A 55 17.90 -7.70 5.00
C ALA A 55 18.51 -6.53 4.22
N GLN A 56 18.16 -6.37 2.93
CA GLN A 56 18.62 -5.24 2.12
C GLN A 56 18.09 -3.90 2.64
N PHE A 57 16.80 -3.84 3.01
CA PHE A 57 16.22 -2.65 3.60
C PHE A 57 16.90 -2.31 4.94
N LEU A 58 17.06 -3.29 5.82
CA LEU A 58 17.66 -3.09 7.15
C LEU A 58 19.14 -2.69 7.09
N LYS A 59 19.86 -3.04 6.02
CA LYS A 59 21.22 -2.52 5.78
C LYS A 59 21.22 -1.01 5.50
N GLN A 60 20.18 -0.50 4.83
CA GLN A 60 20.06 0.93 4.50
C GLN A 60 19.48 1.73 5.65
N VAL A 61 18.51 1.14 6.37
CA VAL A 61 17.89 1.74 7.55
C VAL A 61 17.96 0.75 8.71
N PRO A 62 19.05 0.82 9.51
CA PRO A 62 19.23 -0.09 10.64
C PRO A 62 18.08 0.00 11.66
N PRO A 63 17.74 -1.10 12.37
CA PRO A 63 16.68 -1.12 13.37
C PRO A 63 16.73 0.01 14.40
N ALA A 64 17.93 0.36 14.90
CA ALA A 64 18.10 1.46 15.84
C ALA A 64 17.67 2.81 15.24
N LYS A 65 18.00 3.06 13.97
CA LYS A 65 17.62 4.26 13.25
C LYS A 65 16.11 4.31 12.99
N LEU A 66 15.50 3.17 12.61
CA LEU A 66 14.05 3.06 12.48
C LEU A 66 13.35 3.39 13.80
N SER A 67 13.77 2.76 14.90
CA SER A 67 13.19 3.00 16.22
C SER A 67 13.26 4.47 16.63
N MET A 68 14.40 5.15 16.41
CA MET A 68 14.51 6.58 16.70
C MET A 68 13.55 7.44 15.86
N LEU A 69 13.50 7.22 14.54
CA LEU A 69 12.63 7.98 13.63
C LEU A 69 11.16 7.79 13.99
N VAL A 70 10.79 6.55 14.30
CA VAL A 70 9.44 6.18 14.69
C VAL A 70 9.09 6.80 16.03
N GLN A 71 9.96 6.73 17.05
CA GLN A 71 9.71 7.36 18.34
C GLN A 71 9.44 8.87 18.21
N GLN A 72 10.22 9.56 17.37
CA GLN A 72 9.99 10.98 17.09
C GLN A 72 8.63 11.20 16.40
N LEU A 73 8.32 10.39 15.39
CA LEU A 73 7.06 10.45 14.67
C LEU A 73 5.86 10.17 15.58
N THR A 74 5.92 9.16 16.44
CA THR A 74 4.87 8.81 17.40
C THR A 74 4.71 9.91 18.45
N ALA A 75 5.80 10.53 18.91
CA ALA A 75 5.72 11.63 19.87
C ALA A 75 4.99 12.85 19.30
N GLU A 76 5.17 13.13 18.01
CA GLU A 76 4.48 14.22 17.31
C GLU A 76 3.01 13.86 16.98
N THR A 77 2.80 12.72 16.36
CA THR A 77 1.52 12.37 15.73
C THR A 77 0.60 11.54 16.62
N GLY A 78 1.10 11.00 17.72
CA GLY A 78 0.43 9.97 18.51
C GLY A 78 0.48 8.60 17.83
N PRO A 79 -0.04 7.54 18.49
CA PRO A 79 -0.04 6.19 17.93
C PRO A 79 -0.90 6.09 16.66
N CYS A 80 -0.53 5.17 15.77
CA CYS A 80 -1.33 4.83 14.60
C CYS A 80 -2.63 4.14 15.02
N THR A 81 -3.75 4.56 14.42
CA THR A 81 -5.10 4.04 14.69
C THR A 81 -5.66 3.26 13.50
N GLY A 82 -5.04 3.36 12.33
CA GLY A 82 -5.43 2.58 11.17
C GLY A 82 -4.63 2.90 9.92
N MET A 83 -4.71 2.00 8.94
CA MET A 83 -4.12 2.14 7.62
C MET A 83 -5.21 2.03 6.56
N ARG A 84 -5.16 2.89 5.54
CA ARG A 84 -6.08 2.86 4.42
C ARG A 84 -5.31 2.92 3.12
N ILE A 85 -5.52 1.95 2.23
CA ILE A 85 -4.94 1.99 0.88
C ILE A 85 -5.64 3.12 0.10
N VAL A 86 -4.85 4.01 -0.48
CA VAL A 86 -5.35 5.09 -1.35
C VAL A 86 -5.21 4.74 -2.82
N GLU A 87 -4.16 4.00 -3.18
CA GLU A 87 -3.85 3.63 -4.55
C GLU A 87 -3.10 2.30 -4.54
N ARG A 88 -3.48 1.41 -5.46
CA ARG A 88 -2.72 0.20 -5.74
C ARG A 88 -1.93 0.38 -7.03
N ARG A 89 -0.60 0.31 -6.93
CA ARG A 89 0.33 0.51 -8.06
C ARG A 89 0.72 -0.79 -8.73
N SER A 90 0.75 -1.89 -7.97
CA SER A 90 0.91 -3.25 -8.46
C SER A 90 0.36 -4.26 -7.44
N ALA A 91 0.51 -5.56 -7.70
CA ALA A 91 0.19 -6.60 -6.70
C ALA A 91 1.01 -6.45 -5.40
N TYR A 92 2.20 -5.85 -5.47
CA TYR A 92 3.17 -5.80 -4.37
C TYR A 92 3.57 -4.38 -3.96
N GLN A 93 2.91 -3.36 -4.51
CA GLN A 93 3.15 -1.97 -4.18
C GLN A 93 1.86 -1.18 -4.04
N VAL A 94 1.74 -0.45 -2.93
CA VAL A 94 0.59 0.40 -2.62
C VAL A 94 1.02 1.75 -2.06
N ALA A 95 0.26 2.79 -2.40
CA ALA A 95 0.20 3.98 -1.59
C ALA A 95 -0.96 3.85 -0.59
N ALA A 96 -0.70 4.21 0.65
CA ALA A 96 -1.64 4.16 1.76
C ALA A 96 -1.53 5.43 2.62
N GLU A 97 -2.45 5.58 3.55
CA GLU A 97 -2.44 6.61 4.58
C GLU A 97 -2.55 5.94 5.96
N ALA A 98 -1.64 6.28 6.85
CA ALA A 98 -1.77 5.97 8.28
C ALA A 98 -2.52 7.10 8.96
N THR A 99 -3.58 6.79 9.68
CA THR A 99 -4.26 7.74 10.57
C THR A 99 -3.72 7.59 11.98
N THR A 100 -3.54 8.69 12.70
CA THR A 100 -3.01 8.67 14.07
C THR A 100 -3.95 9.32 15.07
N LYS A 101 -3.73 9.03 16.36
CA LYS A 101 -4.57 9.50 17.47
C LYS A 101 -4.64 11.02 17.58
N ASN A 102 -3.57 11.75 17.25
CA ASN A 102 -3.57 13.22 17.34
C ASN A 102 -4.15 13.91 16.08
N GLY A 103 -4.84 13.15 15.23
CA GLY A 103 -5.51 13.67 14.04
C GLY A 103 -4.53 14.01 12.91
N PHE A 104 -3.45 13.23 12.75
CA PHE A 104 -2.59 13.31 11.57
C PHE A 104 -2.91 12.19 10.59
N SER A 105 -2.72 12.48 9.30
CA SER A 105 -2.61 11.49 8.23
C SER A 105 -1.17 11.47 7.73
N ILE A 106 -0.57 10.29 7.65
CA ILE A 106 0.80 10.07 7.21
C ILE A 106 0.74 9.29 5.90
N PRO A 107 1.10 9.89 4.75
CA PRO A 107 1.14 9.17 3.49
C PRO A 107 2.29 8.15 3.50
N VAL A 108 1.98 6.92 3.10
CA VAL A 108 2.88 5.77 3.10
C VAL A 108 2.98 5.19 1.70
N LEU A 109 4.18 4.98 1.20
CA LEU A 109 4.42 4.11 0.05
C LEU A 109 5.05 2.81 0.55
N LEU A 110 4.36 1.71 0.32
CA LEU A 110 4.77 0.37 0.74
C LEU A 110 5.09 -0.50 -0.48
N THR A 111 6.23 -1.16 -0.47
CA THR A 111 6.62 -2.20 -1.43
C THR A 111 7.03 -3.46 -0.67
N ILE A 112 6.45 -4.59 -1.05
CA ILE A 112 6.76 -5.92 -0.49
C ILE A 112 7.43 -6.79 -1.55
N GLU A 113 8.17 -7.82 -1.11
CA GLU A 113 8.66 -8.84 -2.02
C GLU A 113 7.51 -9.65 -2.64
N ALA A 114 7.68 -10.09 -3.89
CA ALA A 114 6.70 -10.90 -4.61
C ALA A 114 6.61 -12.37 -4.13
N GLN A 115 7.42 -12.73 -3.14
CA GLN A 115 7.60 -14.09 -2.65
C GLN A 115 7.30 -14.14 -1.16
N ALA A 116 6.81 -15.27 -0.66
CA ALA A 116 6.77 -15.50 0.77
C ALA A 116 8.18 -15.33 1.38
N PRO A 117 8.32 -14.68 2.55
CA PRO A 117 7.27 -14.30 3.49
C PRO A 117 6.70 -12.88 3.28
N TYR A 118 6.84 -12.31 2.08
CA TYR A 118 6.33 -10.99 1.68
C TYR A 118 6.89 -9.88 2.57
N LEU A 119 8.22 -9.86 2.73
CA LEU A 119 8.91 -8.87 3.54
C LEU A 119 8.82 -7.49 2.88
N ILE A 120 8.88 -6.45 3.70
CA ILE A 120 8.92 -5.06 3.24
C ILE A 120 10.29 -4.81 2.64
N ALA A 121 10.32 -4.65 1.31
CA ALA A 121 11.50 -4.29 0.55
C ALA A 121 11.67 -2.76 0.44
N GLY A 122 10.57 -2.02 0.58
CA GLY A 122 10.59 -0.56 0.55
C GLY A 122 9.47 0.04 1.40
N LEU A 123 9.84 1.03 2.21
CA LEU A 123 8.92 1.81 3.02
C LEU A 123 9.32 3.28 2.94
N PHE A 124 8.38 4.13 2.55
CA PHE A 124 8.57 5.57 2.56
C PHE A 124 7.41 6.23 3.32
N LEU A 125 7.75 6.95 4.39
CA LEU A 125 6.82 7.75 5.17
C LEU A 125 7.02 9.21 4.78
N ARG A 126 5.96 9.85 4.27
CA ARG A 126 5.98 11.29 4.02
C ARG A 126 5.72 12.07 5.30
N PRO A 127 6.07 13.38 5.33
CA PRO A 127 5.73 14.24 6.46
C PRO A 127 4.23 14.13 6.83
N PRO A 128 3.91 14.04 8.13
CA PRO A 128 2.53 14.03 8.60
C PRO A 128 1.80 15.29 8.19
N VAL A 129 0.53 15.15 7.82
CA VAL A 129 -0.37 16.27 7.54
C VAL A 129 -1.48 16.23 8.55
N LYS A 130 -1.73 17.35 9.23
CA LYS A 130 -2.85 17.44 10.17
C LYS A 130 -4.16 17.30 9.38
N ALA A 131 -5.00 16.36 9.79
CA ALA A 131 -6.32 16.18 9.21
C ALA A 131 -7.16 17.40 9.59
N VAL A 132 -7.27 18.35 8.67
CA VAL A 132 -8.23 19.44 8.79
C VAL A 132 -9.59 18.92 8.37
N ALA A 133 -10.61 19.23 9.15
CA ALA A 133 -11.96 18.83 8.83
C ALA A 133 -12.41 19.52 7.52
N THR A 134 -13.23 18.83 6.73
CA THR A 134 -13.70 19.30 5.41
C THR A 134 -14.46 20.63 5.55
N LEU A 135 -14.62 21.38 4.46
CA LEU A 135 -15.37 22.65 4.44
C LEU A 135 -16.72 22.57 5.19
N ASP A 136 -17.41 21.43 5.13
CA ASP A 136 -18.66 21.14 5.86
C ASP A 136 -18.57 21.29 7.38
N SER A 137 -17.40 21.08 7.97
CA SER A 137 -17.17 21.21 9.41
C SER A 137 -16.95 22.66 9.85
N LEU A 138 -16.45 23.52 8.96
CA LEU A 138 -16.22 24.94 9.25
C LEU A 138 -17.55 25.71 9.30
N GLY A 139 -18.52 25.35 8.46
CA GLY A 139 -19.84 26.01 8.42
C GLY A 139 -20.65 25.90 9.72
N LYS A 140 -20.34 24.93 10.60
CA LYS A 140 -21.02 24.76 11.90
C LYS A 140 -20.50 25.68 13.01
N ASN A 141 -19.34 26.30 12.84
CA ASN A 141 -18.73 27.21 13.83
C ASN A 141 -19.08 28.68 13.60
N PHE A 142 -19.84 29.00 12.55
CA PHE A 142 -20.29 30.35 12.21
C PHE A 142 -21.82 30.52 12.31
N ALA A 143 -22.51 29.57 12.94
CA ALA A 143 -23.96 29.59 13.17
C ALA A 143 -24.27 29.84 14.64
#